data_AF-A0A0F8Y4V0-F1
#
_entry.id   AF-A0A0F8Y4V0-F1
#
_cell.length_a   1.000
_cell.length_b   1.000
_cell.length_c   1.000
_cell.angle_alpha   90.00
_cell.angle_beta   90.00
_cell.angle_gamma   90.00
#
_symmetry.space_group_name_H-M   'P 1'
#
loop_
_entity.id
_entity.type
_entity.pdbx_description
1 polymer ?
#
loop_
_entity_poly.entity_id
_entity_poly.type
_entity_poly.pdbx_seq_one_letter_code
_entity_poly.pdbx_strand_id
1 'polypeptide(L)'
;MKGLRTAVRYWEASNEPDLRGPGLQFFVGKPREYVDLLADTYRAAKSASKKAKVLIAGAAGGNSGFLAFWRKVFSDRRTKRSFNIANVHCISNDDYTSLNVAPYKQLLQEKGIKKQIWVTEAETFVSQEPALNATLLRDASRQAFDLGAKRVFYTSIDFEAPGGDKPPKPDKGIPDVTPDPSIPIGDPIATYRRIFESLNSG
;
A
#
# COMPACT_ATOMS: atom_id res chain seq x y z
N MET A 1 0.09 -20.18 -15.37
CA MET A 1 1.06 -19.25 -15.98
C MET A 1 2.11 -20.05 -16.75
N LYS A 2 1.89 -20.32 -18.05
CA LYS A 2 2.85 -21.01 -18.91
C LYS A 2 3.82 -19.98 -19.50
N GLY A 3 5.11 -20.30 -19.55
CA GLY A 3 6.13 -19.46 -20.22
C GLY A 3 6.90 -18.48 -19.32
N LEU A 4 6.50 -18.26 -18.07
CA LEU A 4 7.30 -17.48 -17.13
C LEU A 4 8.43 -18.34 -16.56
N ARG A 5 9.67 -17.83 -16.59
CA ARG A 5 10.82 -18.43 -15.88
C ARG A 5 10.61 -18.41 -14.36
N THR A 6 9.93 -17.38 -13.85
CA THR A 6 9.59 -17.22 -12.44
C THR A 6 8.09 -16.99 -12.28
N ALA A 7 7.42 -17.81 -11.47
CA ALA A 7 5.98 -17.70 -11.27
C ALA A 7 5.61 -16.47 -10.41
N VAL A 8 4.61 -15.70 -10.84
CA VAL A 8 4.00 -14.63 -10.03
C VAL A 8 3.19 -15.25 -8.89
N ARG A 9 3.65 -15.05 -7.65
CA ARG A 9 3.06 -15.67 -6.44
C ARG A 9 2.03 -14.79 -5.75
N TYR A 10 2.14 -13.48 -5.89
CA TYR A 10 1.33 -12.48 -5.20
C TYR A 10 0.75 -11.52 -6.22
N TRP A 11 -0.53 -11.18 -6.05
CA TRP A 11 -1.30 -10.31 -6.92
C TRP A 11 -2.02 -9.29 -6.05
N GLU A 12 -1.81 -8.01 -6.30
CA GLU A 12 -2.51 -6.96 -5.58
C GLU A 12 -3.62 -6.38 -6.44
N ALA A 13 -4.82 -6.28 -5.88
CA ALA A 13 -6.03 -5.91 -6.60
C ALA A 13 -6.26 -4.39 -6.56
N SER A 14 -5.43 -3.61 -7.27
CA SER A 14 -5.40 -2.12 -7.31
C SER A 14 -4.43 -1.47 -6.32
N ASN A 15 -4.17 -0.18 -6.51
CA ASN A 15 -3.53 0.71 -5.56
C ASN A 15 -4.57 1.65 -4.92
N GLU A 16 -4.54 1.84 -3.60
CA GLU A 16 -5.25 2.89 -2.84
C GLU A 16 -6.64 3.29 -3.37
N PRO A 17 -7.60 2.35 -3.44
CA PRO A 17 -8.93 2.60 -3.98
C PRO A 17 -9.77 3.54 -3.12
N ASP A 18 -9.32 3.86 -1.91
CA ASP A 18 -9.90 4.80 -0.95
C ASP A 18 -9.39 6.24 -1.12
N LEU A 19 -8.30 6.45 -1.86
CA LEU A 19 -7.75 7.79 -2.06
C LEU A 19 -8.64 8.64 -2.98
N ARG A 20 -8.98 9.84 -2.53
CA ARG A 20 -9.79 10.81 -3.27
C ARG A 20 -9.14 12.19 -3.15
N GLY A 21 -8.54 12.66 -4.24
CA GLY A 21 -8.05 14.02 -4.33
C GLY A 21 -7.83 14.48 -5.77
N PRO A 22 -7.79 15.79 -6.03
CA PRO A 22 -7.48 16.32 -7.35
C PRO A 22 -6.13 15.81 -7.84
N GLY A 23 -6.11 15.11 -8.98
CA GLY A 23 -4.89 14.54 -9.57
C GLY A 23 -4.33 13.29 -8.88
N LEU A 24 -4.97 12.82 -7.79
CA LEU A 24 -4.49 11.67 -7.02
C LEU A 24 -5.69 10.77 -6.65
N GLN A 25 -6.21 10.09 -7.67
CA GLN A 25 -7.34 9.17 -7.57
C GLN A 25 -7.10 7.93 -8.44
N PHE A 26 -6.91 6.78 -7.79
CA PHE A 26 -6.62 5.51 -8.47
C PHE A 26 -7.88 4.69 -8.78
N PHE A 27 -8.98 4.98 -8.11
CA PHE A 27 -10.26 4.29 -8.29
C PHE A 27 -11.43 5.27 -8.23
N VAL A 28 -12.28 5.26 -9.25
CA VAL A 28 -13.45 6.15 -9.34
C VAL A 28 -14.76 5.49 -8.88
N GLY A 29 -14.75 4.16 -8.72
CA GLY A 29 -15.92 3.40 -8.31
C GLY A 29 -16.27 3.52 -6.83
N LYS A 30 -17.41 2.93 -6.49
CA LYS A 30 -17.94 2.74 -5.13
C LYS A 30 -17.33 1.50 -4.49
N PRO A 31 -17.37 1.38 -3.14
CA PRO A 31 -16.88 0.20 -2.42
C PRO A 31 -17.40 -1.14 -2.96
N ARG A 32 -18.67 -1.22 -3.40
CA ARG A 32 -19.23 -2.46 -3.95
C ARG A 32 -18.61 -2.86 -5.28
N GLU A 33 -18.33 -1.88 -6.15
CA GLU A 33 -17.68 -2.12 -7.44
C GLU A 33 -16.23 -2.56 -7.23
N TYR A 34 -15.56 -2.04 -6.20
CA TYR A 34 -14.26 -2.55 -5.77
C TYR A 34 -14.32 -4.02 -5.31
N VAL A 35 -15.38 -4.42 -4.58
CA VAL A 35 -15.58 -5.83 -4.18
C VAL A 35 -15.74 -6.74 -5.41
N ASP A 36 -16.40 -6.24 -6.46
CA ASP A 36 -16.56 -6.98 -7.72
C ASP A 36 -15.19 -7.15 -8.42
N LEU A 37 -14.40 -6.07 -8.54
CA LEU A 37 -13.03 -6.10 -9.05
C LEU A 37 -12.13 -7.09 -8.27
N LEU A 38 -12.21 -7.06 -6.94
CA LEU A 38 -11.47 -7.96 -6.06
C LEU A 38 -11.85 -9.43 -6.31
N ALA A 39 -13.15 -9.72 -6.42
CA ALA A 39 -13.64 -11.07 -6.67
C ALA A 39 -13.18 -11.60 -8.03
N ASP A 40 -13.19 -10.76 -9.06
CA ASP A 40 -12.71 -11.09 -10.40
C ASP A 40 -11.20 -11.34 -10.41
N THR A 41 -10.44 -10.45 -9.79
CA THR A 41 -8.99 -10.61 -9.62
C THR A 41 -8.66 -11.92 -8.90
N TYR A 42 -9.39 -12.24 -7.84
CA TYR A 42 -9.21 -13.50 -7.10
C TYR A 42 -9.47 -14.73 -7.96
N ARG A 43 -10.58 -14.76 -8.70
CA ARG A 43 -10.91 -15.87 -9.60
C ARG A 43 -9.86 -16.03 -10.69
N ALA A 44 -9.47 -14.93 -11.35
CA ALA A 44 -8.45 -14.95 -12.40
C ALA A 44 -7.10 -15.46 -11.89
N ALA A 45 -6.61 -14.92 -10.76
CA ALA A 45 -5.35 -15.35 -10.16
C ALA A 45 -5.37 -16.84 -9.77
N LYS A 46 -6.48 -17.31 -9.19
CA LYS A 46 -6.65 -18.73 -8.81
C LYS A 46 -6.75 -19.68 -10.00
N SER A 47 -7.37 -19.25 -11.10
CA SER A 47 -7.40 -20.00 -12.35
C SER A 47 -6.02 -20.08 -13.00
N ALA A 48 -5.24 -19.00 -12.93
CA ALA A 48 -3.87 -18.97 -13.45
C ALA A 48 -2.89 -19.81 -12.62
N SER A 49 -3.11 -19.88 -11.30
CA SER A 49 -2.35 -20.71 -10.35
C SER A 49 -3.10 -20.87 -9.02
N LYS A 50 -3.38 -22.12 -8.62
CA LYS A 50 -3.97 -22.41 -7.29
C LYS A 50 -3.12 -21.91 -6.12
N LYS A 51 -1.80 -21.79 -6.33
CA LYS A 51 -0.82 -21.30 -5.34
C LYS A 51 -0.76 -19.77 -5.23
N ALA A 52 -1.36 -19.03 -6.17
CA ALA A 52 -1.38 -17.56 -6.13
C ALA A 52 -2.03 -17.05 -4.84
N LYS A 53 -1.51 -15.95 -4.31
CA LYS A 53 -2.05 -15.22 -3.17
C LYS A 53 -2.50 -13.84 -3.63
N VAL A 54 -3.64 -13.38 -3.12
CA VAL A 54 -4.22 -12.09 -3.50
C VAL A 54 -4.22 -11.14 -2.31
N LEU A 55 -3.76 -9.92 -2.56
CA LEU A 55 -3.80 -8.76 -1.67
C LEU A 55 -5.00 -7.89 -2.04
N ILE A 56 -5.63 -7.27 -1.04
CA ILE A 56 -6.90 -6.54 -1.18
C ILE A 56 -6.72 -5.06 -1.52
N ALA A 57 -5.59 -4.66 -2.11
CA ALA A 57 -5.12 -3.28 -2.22
C ALA A 57 -4.79 -2.62 -0.88
N GLY A 58 -3.75 -1.79 -0.90
CA GLY A 58 -3.32 -1.00 0.24
C GLY A 58 -4.34 0.04 0.60
N ALA A 59 -4.77 0.07 1.86
CA ALA A 59 -5.44 1.24 2.40
C ALA A 59 -4.46 2.41 2.43
N ALA A 60 -4.85 3.57 1.88
CA ALA A 60 -3.97 4.73 1.74
C ALA A 60 -3.48 5.30 3.08
N GLY A 61 -4.24 5.07 4.17
CA GLY A 61 -3.81 5.44 5.51
C GLY A 61 -4.66 4.82 6.62
N GLY A 62 -4.27 5.11 7.87
CA GLY A 62 -4.86 4.54 9.09
C GLY A 62 -5.99 5.35 9.72
N ASN A 63 -6.22 6.59 9.27
CA ASN A 63 -7.26 7.46 9.84
C ASN A 63 -8.68 7.04 9.45
N SER A 64 -9.68 7.59 10.16
CA SER A 64 -11.10 7.23 9.98
C SER A 64 -11.62 7.53 8.56
N GLY A 65 -11.11 8.57 7.90
CA GLY A 65 -11.49 8.96 6.54
C GLY A 65 -11.14 7.89 5.51
N PHE A 66 -9.89 7.43 5.50
CA PHE A 66 -9.46 6.31 4.65
C PHE A 66 -10.19 5.01 5.02
N LEU A 67 -10.22 4.68 6.32
CA LEU A 67 -10.84 3.45 6.79
C LEU A 67 -12.37 3.40 6.59
N ALA A 68 -13.05 4.52 6.31
CA ALA A 68 -14.47 4.53 6.00
C ALA A 68 -14.80 3.77 4.70
N PHE A 69 -13.93 3.85 3.67
CA PHE A 69 -14.08 3.08 2.45
C PHE A 69 -13.96 1.58 2.75
N TRP A 70 -12.90 1.20 3.48
CA TRP A 70 -12.62 -0.19 3.84
C TRP A 70 -13.68 -0.79 4.76
N ARG A 71 -14.25 0.00 5.67
CA ARG A 71 -15.38 -0.44 6.50
C ARG A 71 -16.59 -0.85 5.65
N LYS A 72 -16.84 -0.17 4.53
CA LYS A 72 -17.90 -0.53 3.57
C LYS A 72 -17.51 -1.78 2.76
N VAL A 73 -16.27 -1.85 2.26
CA VAL A 73 -15.74 -3.02 1.53
C VAL A 73 -15.82 -4.29 2.38
N PHE A 74 -15.39 -4.24 3.65
CA PHE A 74 -15.40 -5.40 4.56
C PHE A 74 -16.79 -5.79 5.09
N SER A 75 -17.80 -4.93 4.93
CA SER A 75 -19.19 -5.28 5.23
C SER A 75 -19.81 -6.21 4.18
N ASP A 76 -19.28 -6.25 2.96
CA ASP A 76 -19.69 -7.23 1.95
C ASP A 76 -19.12 -8.62 2.30
N ARG A 77 -20.00 -9.62 2.42
CA ARG A 77 -19.63 -11.00 2.78
C ARG A 77 -18.71 -11.66 1.76
N ARG A 78 -18.69 -11.20 0.50
CA ARG A 78 -17.84 -11.73 -0.58
C ARG A 78 -16.38 -11.40 -0.34
N THR A 79 -16.10 -10.21 0.19
CA THR A 79 -14.76 -9.67 0.42
C THR A 79 -13.86 -10.66 1.15
N LYS A 80 -14.30 -11.21 2.29
CA LYS A 80 -13.50 -12.15 3.11
C LYS A 80 -13.03 -13.41 2.37
N ARG A 81 -13.73 -13.80 1.30
CA ARG A 81 -13.43 -14.98 0.45
C ARG A 81 -12.57 -14.63 -0.76
N SER A 82 -12.44 -13.34 -1.09
CA SER A 82 -11.78 -12.86 -2.31
C SER A 82 -10.35 -12.33 -2.09
N PHE A 83 -9.76 -12.54 -0.92
CA PHE A 83 -8.34 -12.23 -0.70
C PHE A 83 -7.67 -13.13 0.34
N ASN A 84 -6.33 -13.15 0.32
CA ASN A 84 -5.50 -13.93 1.22
C ASN A 84 -4.75 -13.08 2.24
N ILE A 85 -4.36 -11.87 1.86
CA ILE A 85 -3.49 -10.98 2.63
C ILE A 85 -4.14 -9.59 2.65
N ALA A 86 -4.31 -9.02 3.84
CA ALA A 86 -4.72 -7.63 3.97
C ALA A 86 -3.48 -6.75 3.87
N ASN A 87 -3.60 -5.54 3.34
CA ASN A 87 -2.47 -4.63 3.25
C ASN A 87 -2.87 -3.17 3.42
N VAL A 88 -1.92 -2.37 3.89
CA VAL A 88 -2.05 -0.96 4.25
C VAL A 88 -0.77 -0.23 3.84
N HIS A 89 -0.89 1.04 3.51
CA HIS A 89 0.22 1.92 3.20
C HIS A 89 0.47 2.87 4.36
N CYS A 90 1.68 3.40 4.43
CA CYS A 90 2.01 4.53 5.30
C CYS A 90 2.94 5.42 4.50
N ILE A 91 2.36 6.48 3.94
CA ILE A 91 3.04 7.44 3.07
C ILE A 91 2.65 8.81 3.61
N SER A 92 3.65 9.69 3.76
CA SER A 92 3.47 11.14 3.95
C SER A 92 2.24 11.59 4.80
N ASN A 93 2.49 11.86 6.09
CA ASN A 93 1.62 12.46 7.13
C ASN A 93 0.66 11.50 7.87
N ASP A 94 0.94 10.21 7.89
CA ASP A 94 0.17 9.21 8.64
C ASP A 94 0.71 8.93 10.05
N ASP A 95 0.04 8.04 10.80
CA ASP A 95 0.55 7.52 12.07
C ASP A 95 1.81 6.67 11.84
N TYR A 96 2.96 7.34 11.96
CA TYR A 96 4.27 6.72 11.88
C TYR A 96 4.61 5.82 13.06
N THR A 97 3.77 5.71 14.09
CA THR A 97 4.08 4.83 15.24
C THR A 97 4.09 3.37 14.81
N SER A 98 3.22 2.97 13.87
CA SER A 98 3.05 1.56 13.50
C SER A 98 2.86 1.31 12.00
N LEU A 99 3.21 2.29 11.15
CA LEU A 99 2.95 2.23 9.71
C LEU A 99 1.47 1.92 9.40
N ASN A 100 0.56 2.57 10.14
CA ASN A 100 -0.90 2.33 10.09
C ASN A 100 -1.38 0.90 10.44
N VAL A 101 -0.49 0.00 10.88
CA VAL A 101 -0.88 -1.39 11.20
C VAL A 101 -1.81 -1.46 12.39
N ALA A 102 -1.62 -0.63 13.42
CA ALA A 102 -2.50 -0.61 14.59
C ALA A 102 -3.97 -0.32 14.24
N PRO A 103 -4.31 0.83 13.63
CA PRO A 103 -5.71 1.14 13.30
C PRO A 103 -6.29 0.19 12.24
N TYR A 104 -5.48 -0.23 11.26
CA TYR A 104 -5.95 -1.18 10.25
C TYR A 104 -6.26 -2.57 10.85
N LYS A 105 -5.42 -3.06 11.78
CA LYS A 105 -5.67 -4.29 12.52
C LYS A 105 -6.95 -4.22 13.34
N GLN A 106 -7.22 -3.08 13.99
CA GLN A 106 -8.47 -2.86 14.70
C GLN A 106 -9.68 -2.98 13.76
N LEU A 107 -9.66 -2.34 12.59
CA LEU A 107 -10.72 -2.48 11.60
C LEU A 107 -10.93 -3.94 11.17
N LEU A 108 -9.85 -4.70 10.94
CA LEU A 108 -9.95 -6.12 10.61
C LEU A 108 -10.60 -6.93 11.74
N GLN A 109 -10.25 -6.64 13.00
CA GLN A 109 -10.85 -7.28 14.18
C GLN A 109 -12.34 -6.95 14.32
N GLU A 110 -12.72 -5.67 14.19
CA GLU A 110 -14.12 -5.21 14.16
C GLU A 110 -14.95 -5.97 13.11
N LYS A 111 -14.33 -6.27 11.96
CA LYS A 111 -14.95 -7.01 10.87
C LYS A 111 -14.80 -8.52 10.98
N GLY A 112 -14.17 -9.05 12.03
CA GLY A 112 -13.94 -10.49 12.21
C GLY A 112 -13.09 -11.10 11.10
N ILE A 113 -12.03 -10.41 10.68
CA ILE A 113 -11.07 -10.81 9.65
C ILE A 113 -9.75 -11.17 10.33
N LYS A 114 -9.30 -12.43 10.17
CA LYS A 114 -8.07 -12.98 10.77
C LYS A 114 -6.94 -13.16 9.76
N LYS A 115 -6.88 -12.33 8.73
CA LYS A 115 -5.89 -12.44 7.65
C LYS A 115 -4.59 -11.76 8.09
N GLN A 116 -3.45 -12.23 7.58
CA GLN A 116 -2.18 -11.55 7.81
C GLN A 116 -2.18 -10.15 7.18
N ILE A 117 -1.42 -9.23 7.77
CA ILE A 117 -1.27 -7.84 7.32
C ILE A 117 0.13 -7.66 6.73
N TRP A 118 0.21 -7.04 5.55
CA TRP A 118 1.45 -6.54 4.96
C TRP A 118 1.37 -5.01 4.86
N VAL A 119 2.50 -4.34 5.04
CA VAL A 119 2.65 -2.92 4.70
C VAL A 119 3.29 -2.85 3.32
N THR A 120 2.53 -2.52 2.28
CA THR A 120 2.98 -2.62 0.88
C THR A 120 3.64 -1.36 0.33
N GLU A 121 3.48 -0.24 1.02
CA GLU A 121 4.22 1.00 0.79
C GLU A 121 4.47 1.67 2.14
N ALA A 122 5.73 1.98 2.45
CA ALA A 122 6.14 2.55 3.72
C ALA A 122 7.24 3.60 3.54
N GLU A 123 7.00 4.79 4.07
CA GLU A 123 7.96 5.88 4.21
C GLU A 123 7.63 6.75 5.43
N THR A 124 8.64 7.42 5.99
CA THR A 124 8.45 8.44 7.03
C THR A 124 9.22 9.70 6.63
N PHE A 125 8.55 10.67 6.04
CA PHE A 125 9.12 11.99 5.73
C PHE A 125 8.49 13.03 6.65
N VAL A 126 9.02 13.14 7.87
CA VAL A 126 8.53 14.13 8.86
C VAL A 126 9.29 15.44 8.80
N SER A 127 10.51 15.42 8.25
CA SER A 127 11.39 16.58 8.16
C SER A 127 12.37 16.43 7.00
N GLN A 128 13.16 17.47 6.75
CA GLN A 128 14.30 17.40 5.83
C GLN A 128 15.51 16.66 6.41
N GLU A 129 15.46 16.23 7.68
CA GLU A 129 16.56 15.54 8.37
C GLU A 129 16.54 14.03 8.09
N PRO A 130 17.44 13.50 7.24
CA PRO A 130 17.36 12.10 6.80
C PRO A 130 17.56 11.10 7.96
N ALA A 131 18.42 11.44 8.93
CA ALA A 131 18.69 10.58 10.08
C ALA A 131 17.47 10.42 11.01
N LEU A 132 16.67 11.49 11.15
CA LEU A 132 15.42 11.44 11.91
C LEU A 132 14.40 10.57 11.19
N ASN A 133 14.20 10.80 9.89
CA ASN A 133 13.31 10.00 9.06
C ASN A 133 13.69 8.50 9.09
N ALA A 134 14.97 8.17 8.93
CA ALA A 134 15.44 6.77 9.00
C ALA A 134 15.19 6.13 10.38
N THR A 135 15.39 6.89 11.46
CA THR A 135 15.14 6.43 12.83
C THR A 135 13.66 6.13 13.05
N LEU A 136 12.78 7.04 12.62
CA LEU A 136 11.33 6.85 12.73
C LEU A 136 10.85 5.66 11.90
N LEU A 137 11.28 5.53 10.64
CA LEU A 137 10.92 4.40 9.80
C LEU A 137 11.33 3.06 10.43
N ARG A 138 12.54 3.00 11.00
CA ARG A 138 13.03 1.79 11.69
C ARG A 138 12.15 1.44 12.89
N ASP A 139 11.84 2.41 13.73
CA ASP A 139 11.08 2.18 14.96
C ASP A 139 9.60 1.86 14.65
N ALA A 140 9.02 2.54 13.65
CA ALA A 140 7.70 2.24 13.08
C ALA A 140 7.60 0.81 12.53
N SER A 141 8.62 0.37 11.78
CA SER A 141 8.70 -0.98 11.24
C SER A 141 8.76 -2.03 12.35
N ARG A 142 9.53 -1.80 13.42
CA ARG A 142 9.56 -2.69 14.59
C ARG A 142 8.17 -2.82 15.22
N GLN A 143 7.51 -1.69 15.46
CA GLN A 143 6.17 -1.68 16.04
C GLN A 143 5.12 -2.37 15.14
N ALA A 144 5.22 -2.19 13.83
CA ALA A 144 4.38 -2.89 12.86
C ALA A 144 4.54 -4.42 12.94
N PHE A 145 5.78 -4.91 13.06
CA PHE A 145 6.08 -6.33 13.24
C PHE A 145 5.57 -6.87 14.58
N ASP A 146 5.73 -6.12 15.68
CA ASP A 146 5.21 -6.49 17.01
C ASP A 146 3.68 -6.60 17.01
N LEU A 147 3.01 -5.77 16.20
CA LEU A 147 1.57 -5.85 15.97
C LEU A 147 1.15 -6.97 15.01
N GLY A 148 2.11 -7.70 14.43
CA GLY A 148 1.87 -8.90 13.65
C GLY A 148 1.86 -8.71 12.14
N ALA A 149 2.31 -7.54 11.63
CA ALA A 149 2.63 -7.39 10.22
C ALA A 149 3.64 -8.47 9.80
N LYS A 150 3.51 -8.99 8.58
CA LYS A 150 4.39 -10.06 8.08
C LYS A 150 5.43 -9.59 7.08
N ARG A 151 5.21 -8.42 6.47
CA ARG A 151 6.13 -7.78 5.52
C ARG A 151 5.94 -6.27 5.57
N VAL A 152 7.03 -5.55 5.31
CA VAL A 152 7.06 -4.11 5.07
C VAL A 152 7.85 -3.90 3.78
N PHE A 153 7.30 -3.11 2.86
CA PHE A 153 7.90 -2.72 1.58
C PHE A 153 8.12 -1.21 1.61
N TYR A 154 9.36 -0.77 1.36
CA TYR A 154 9.72 0.63 1.40
C TYR A 154 9.60 1.24 0.00
N THR A 155 9.03 2.45 -0.12
CA THR A 155 8.74 3.13 -1.40
C THR A 155 10.02 3.60 -2.09
N SER A 156 11.03 3.98 -1.31
CA SER A 156 12.37 4.31 -1.76
C SER A 156 13.39 3.52 -0.95
N ILE A 157 14.43 3.04 -1.63
CA ILE A 157 15.55 2.38 -0.97
C ILE A 157 16.85 3.07 -1.39
N ASP A 158 17.24 4.13 -0.69
CA ASP A 158 18.61 4.61 -0.75
C ASP A 158 19.45 3.81 0.25
N PHE A 159 20.03 2.70 -0.22
CA PHE A 159 21.14 2.05 0.47
C PHE A 159 22.43 2.83 0.20
N GLU A 160 22.53 4.06 0.68
CA GLU A 160 23.82 4.74 0.82
C GLU A 160 24.50 4.19 2.10
N ALA A 161 24.83 2.90 2.11
CA ALA A 161 25.83 2.40 3.04
C ALA A 161 27.19 2.91 2.55
N PRO A 162 28.01 3.56 3.39
CA PRO A 162 29.40 3.82 3.03
C PRO A 162 30.08 2.48 2.74
N GLY A 163 30.35 2.20 1.45
CA GLY A 163 31.02 0.96 1.00
C GLY A 163 30.11 -0.19 0.56
N GLY A 164 28.80 0.00 0.39
CA GLY A 164 27.91 -1.02 -0.21
C GLY A 164 27.88 -0.93 -1.74
N ASP A 165 28.10 -2.03 -2.44
CA ASP A 165 27.95 -2.09 -3.90
C ASP A 165 26.57 -1.57 -4.32
N LYS A 166 26.56 -0.64 -5.29
CA LYS A 166 25.31 -0.13 -5.88
C LYS A 166 24.49 -1.32 -6.41
N PRO A 167 23.17 -1.33 -6.24
CA PRO A 167 22.34 -2.38 -6.83
C PRO A 167 22.59 -2.45 -8.34
N PRO A 168 22.64 -3.67 -8.93
CA PRO A 168 22.89 -3.82 -10.35
C PRO A 168 21.86 -3.03 -11.14
N LYS A 169 22.33 -2.18 -12.06
CA LYS A 169 21.47 -1.47 -12.99
C LYS A 169 20.59 -2.49 -13.72
N PRO A 170 19.29 -2.22 -13.92
CA PRO A 170 18.46 -3.04 -14.79
C PRO A 170 19.16 -3.22 -16.14
N ASP A 171 19.10 -4.43 -16.70
CA ASP A 171 19.71 -4.75 -17.99
C ASP A 171 19.43 -3.65 -19.03
N LYS A 172 20.44 -3.33 -19.85
CA LYS A 172 20.54 -2.20 -20.80
C LYS A 172 19.49 -2.16 -21.94
N GLY A 173 18.30 -2.72 -21.74
CA GLY A 173 17.23 -2.83 -22.73
C GLY A 173 15.92 -2.13 -22.37
N ILE A 174 15.81 -1.47 -21.20
CA ILE A 174 14.67 -0.58 -20.94
C ILE A 174 15.04 0.80 -21.50
N PRO A 175 14.24 1.40 -22.40
CA PRO A 175 14.47 2.76 -22.85
C PRO A 175 14.59 3.66 -21.62
N ASP A 176 15.60 4.51 -21.59
CA ASP A 176 15.72 5.58 -20.61
C ASP A 176 14.56 6.56 -20.89
N VAL A 177 13.41 6.29 -20.28
CA VAL A 177 12.28 7.21 -20.30
C VAL A 177 12.65 8.31 -19.33
N THR A 178 13.42 9.28 -19.83
CA THR A 178 13.56 10.57 -19.18
C THR A 178 12.14 11.14 -19.04
N PRO A 179 11.65 11.37 -17.80
CA PRO A 179 10.34 11.96 -17.61
C PRO A 179 10.26 13.27 -18.39
N ASP A 180 9.17 13.49 -19.12
CA ASP A 180 8.94 14.74 -19.82
C ASP A 180 8.92 15.90 -18.80
N PRO A 181 9.92 16.80 -18.82
CA PRO A 181 10.02 17.88 -17.84
C PRO A 181 8.90 18.93 -17.98
N SER A 182 8.10 18.86 -19.05
CA SER A 182 6.95 19.74 -19.27
C SER A 182 5.67 19.27 -18.59
N ILE A 183 5.65 18.03 -18.06
CA ILE A 183 4.54 17.54 -17.25
C ILE A 183 4.80 18.01 -15.81
N PRO A 184 4.01 18.96 -15.26
CA PRO A 184 4.16 19.34 -13.87
C PRO A 184 3.77 18.13 -13.01
N ILE A 185 4.76 17.42 -12.49
CA ILE A 185 4.58 16.47 -11.40
C ILE A 185 4.29 17.34 -10.18
N GLY A 186 3.01 17.62 -9.92
CA GLY A 186 2.62 18.31 -8.69
C GLY A 186 3.21 17.57 -7.48
N ASP A 187 3.59 18.31 -6.44
CA ASP A 187 4.17 17.73 -5.22
C ASP A 187 3.20 16.66 -4.63
N PRO A 188 3.54 15.36 -4.74
CA PRO A 188 2.66 14.29 -4.27
C PRO A 188 2.50 14.35 -2.75
N ILE A 189 3.56 14.70 -2.02
CA ILE A 189 3.58 14.82 -0.56
C ILE A 189 2.64 15.93 -0.12
N ALA A 190 2.72 17.10 -0.74
CA ALA A 190 1.79 18.20 -0.46
C ALA A 190 0.34 17.85 -0.83
N THR A 191 0.15 17.01 -1.85
CA THR A 191 -1.19 16.55 -2.25
C THR A 191 -1.76 15.54 -1.25
N TYR A 192 -0.98 14.56 -0.81
CA TYR A 192 -1.35 13.64 0.29
C TYR A 192 -1.69 14.42 1.57
N ARG A 193 -0.88 15.44 1.92
CA ARG A 193 -1.11 16.29 3.10
C ARG A 193 -2.48 16.97 3.06
N ARG A 194 -2.81 17.63 1.94
CA ARG A 194 -4.10 18.31 1.77
C ARG A 194 -5.28 17.35 1.86
N ILE A 195 -5.15 16.16 1.27
CA ILE A 195 -6.20 15.12 1.37
C ILE A 195 -6.36 14.68 2.82
N PHE A 196 -5.26 14.37 3.51
CA PHE A 196 -5.26 13.97 4.92
C PHE A 196 -5.91 15.03 5.83
N GLU A 197 -5.54 16.30 5.69
CA GLU A 197 -6.13 17.41 6.45
C GLU A 197 -7.64 17.55 6.19
N SER A 198 -8.08 17.38 4.93
CA SER A 198 -9.50 17.44 4.57
C SER A 198 -10.32 16.30 5.18
N LEU A 199 -9.73 15.13 5.39
CA LEU A 199 -10.40 13.97 5.97
C LEU A 199 -10.54 14.05 7.50
N ASN A 200 -9.73 14.88 8.16
CA ASN A 200 -9.70 15.02 9.63
C ASN A 200 -10.35 16.30 10.16
N SER A 201 -10.88 17.17 9.29
CA SER A 201 -11.48 18.47 9.64
C SER A 201 -13.02 18.43 9.78
N GLY A 202 -13.62 17.24 9.85
CA GLY A 202 -15.07 17.01 9.94
C GLY A 202 -15.52 16.24 11.17
#